data_AF-A0A2V6SDB3-F1
#
_entry.id   AF-A0A2V6SDB3-F1
#
_cell.length_a   1.000
_cell.length_b   1.000
_cell.length_c   1.000
_cell.angle_alpha   90.00
_cell.angle_beta   90.00
_cell.angle_gamma   90.00
#
_symmetry.space_group_name_H-M   'P 1'
#
loop_
_entity.id
_entity.type
_entity.pdbx_description
1 polymer ?
#
loop_
_entity_poly.entity_id
_entity_poly.type
_entity_poly.pdbx_seq_one_letter_code
_entity_poly.pdbx_strand_id
1 'polypeptide(L)'
;MEVSGLRVLVAKVGLDGHDRGAKVVARALREGGVEVIYTGLHRTPEEVVAAALQEDVDVIGVSILSGAHMALVPRILALLRARGGDDIALVVGGVIPDEDVEALRAMGVSDVAAALKTA
;
A
#
# COMPACT_ATOMS: atom_id res chain seq x y z
N MET A 1 -8.96 -18.85 -11.66
CA MET A 1 -7.73 -18.08 -11.89
C MET A 1 -6.74 -18.54 -10.84
N GLU A 2 -5.75 -19.35 -11.21
CA GLU A 2 -4.59 -19.53 -10.34
C GLU A 2 -3.82 -18.20 -10.35
N VAL A 3 -3.63 -17.60 -9.18
CA VAL A 3 -2.88 -16.36 -9.00
C VAL A 3 -1.39 -16.69 -8.85
N SER A 4 -0.87 -17.57 -9.71
CA SER A 4 0.53 -17.98 -9.63
C SER A 4 1.43 -16.85 -10.14
N GLY A 5 2.31 -16.37 -9.27
CA GLY A 5 3.33 -15.38 -9.60
C GLY A 5 3.07 -13.94 -9.16
N LEU A 6 1.89 -13.61 -8.60
CA LEU A 6 1.65 -12.26 -8.09
C LEU A 6 2.39 -12.04 -6.76
N ARG A 7 3.19 -10.97 -6.68
CA ARG A 7 3.95 -10.55 -5.50
C ARG A 7 3.39 -9.23 -4.97
N VAL A 8 2.96 -9.25 -3.72
CA VAL A 8 2.34 -8.09 -3.06
C VAL A 8 3.13 -7.69 -1.83
N LEU A 9 3.56 -6.44 -1.78
CA LEU A 9 4.13 -5.83 -0.59
C LEU A 9 3.04 -5.13 0.21
N VAL A 10 2.79 -5.59 1.43
CA VAL A 10 1.87 -4.96 2.38
C VAL A 10 2.66 -4.08 3.34
N ALA A 11 2.48 -2.77 3.23
CA ALA A 11 3.24 -1.76 3.93
C ALA A 11 2.48 -1.05 5.06
N LYS A 12 3.21 -0.76 6.13
CA LYS A 12 2.83 0.21 7.17
C LYS A 12 3.85 1.35 7.20
N VAL A 13 3.39 2.55 6.85
CA VAL A 13 4.25 3.70 6.58
C VAL A 13 4.12 4.73 7.70
N GLY A 14 5.23 5.34 8.08
CA GLY A 14 5.30 6.33 9.15
C GLY A 14 5.06 5.72 10.53
N LEU A 15 4.57 6.53 11.48
CA LEU A 15 4.36 6.11 12.87
C LEU A 15 3.04 5.36 13.10
N ASP A 16 2.42 4.84 12.04
CA ASP A 16 1.13 4.18 12.16
C ASP A 16 1.28 2.74 12.65
N GLY A 17 0.98 2.55 13.94
CA GLY A 17 1.00 1.25 14.62
C GLY A 17 -0.21 0.35 14.35
N HIS A 18 -1.22 0.79 13.59
CA HIS A 18 -2.44 0.02 13.36
C HIS A 18 -2.22 -1.08 12.29
N ASP A 19 -1.73 -2.24 12.70
CA ASP A 19 -1.39 -3.32 11.78
C ASP A 19 -2.44 -4.43 11.65
N ARG A 20 -3.49 -4.42 12.47
CA ARG A 20 -4.49 -5.49 12.47
C ARG A 20 -5.09 -5.72 11.08
N GLY A 21 -5.55 -4.65 10.42
CA GLY A 21 -6.12 -4.73 9.08
C GLY A 21 -5.11 -5.23 8.05
N ALA A 22 -3.90 -4.66 8.06
CA ALA A 22 -2.81 -5.07 7.17
C ALA A 22 -2.45 -6.55 7.34
N LYS A 23 -2.38 -7.07 8.57
CA LYS A 23 -2.10 -8.47 8.87
C LYS A 23 -3.20 -9.41 8.37
N VAL A 24 -4.47 -9.01 8.52
CA VAL A 24 -5.61 -9.79 8.01
C VAL A 24 -5.57 -9.87 6.49
N VAL A 25 -5.35 -8.74 5.80
CA VAL A 25 -5.22 -8.71 4.34
C VAL A 25 -4.03 -9.55 3.87
N ALA A 26 -2.86 -9.37 4.49
CA ALA A 26 -1.66 -10.14 4.15
C ALA A 26 -1.87 -11.65 4.31
N ARG A 27 -2.58 -12.07 5.36
CA ARG A 27 -2.95 -13.47 5.56
C ARG A 27 -3.90 -13.98 4.49
N ALA A 28 -4.98 -13.23 4.20
CA ALA A 28 -5.96 -13.63 3.20
C ALA A 28 -5.34 -13.75 1.80
N LEU A 29 -4.45 -12.83 1.42
CA LEU A 29 -3.69 -12.90 0.17
C LEU A 29 -2.84 -14.18 0.09
N ARG A 30 -2.11 -14.52 1.16
CA ARG A 30 -1.30 -15.76 1.24
C ARG A 30 -2.17 -17.01 1.14
N GLU A 31 -3.31 -17.04 1.81
CA GLU A 31 -4.29 -18.15 1.72
C GLU A 31 -4.84 -18.28 0.29
N GLY A 32 -4.89 -17.19 -0.48
CA GLY A 32 -5.21 -17.17 -1.90
C GLY A 32 -4.06 -17.52 -2.85
N GLY A 33 -2.88 -17.88 -2.33
CA GLY A 33 -1.71 -18.28 -3.13
C GLY A 33 -0.82 -17.12 -3.62
N VAL A 34 -1.07 -15.89 -3.16
CA VAL A 34 -0.24 -14.72 -3.48
C VAL A 34 1.03 -14.74 -2.63
N GLU A 35 2.18 -14.39 -3.22
CA GLU A 35 3.38 -14.17 -2.45
C GLU A 35 3.33 -12.80 -1.78
N VAL A 36 3.44 -12.78 -0.45
CA VAL A 36 3.22 -11.55 0.32
C VAL A 36 4.43 -11.20 1.17
N ILE A 37 4.98 -10.01 0.92
CA ILE A 37 6.02 -9.38 1.71
C ILE A 37 5.33 -8.41 2.67
N TYR A 38 5.50 -8.62 3.98
CA TYR A 38 4.98 -7.70 4.99
C TYR A 38 6.11 -6.88 5.58
N THR A 39 6.05 -5.56 5.48
CA THR A 39 7.18 -4.69 5.85
C THR A 39 7.38 -4.54 7.35
N GLY A 40 6.41 -4.96 8.16
CA GLY A 40 6.35 -4.59 9.57
C GLY A 40 6.00 -3.11 9.76
N LEU A 41 6.03 -2.68 11.02
CA LEU A 41 5.70 -1.32 11.43
C LEU A 41 6.85 -0.33 11.20
N HIS A 42 6.49 0.95 11.19
CA HIS A 42 7.42 2.08 11.25
C HIS A 42 8.39 2.15 10.09
N ARG A 43 7.92 1.88 8.87
CA ARG A 43 8.73 2.08 7.67
C ARG A 43 8.57 3.47 7.11
N THR A 44 9.66 4.02 6.61
CA THR A 44 9.66 5.23 5.78
C THR A 44 9.17 4.91 4.36
N PRO A 45 8.64 5.91 3.62
CA PRO A 45 8.35 5.76 2.19
C PRO A 45 9.55 5.20 1.39
N GLU A 46 10.76 5.65 1.72
CA GLU A 46 12.01 5.23 1.08
C GLU A 46 12.29 3.74 1.30
N GLU A 47 12.13 3.24 2.53
CA GLU A 47 12.29 1.81 2.83
C GLU A 47 11.24 0.96 2.11
N VAL A 48 9.99 1.42 2.05
CA VAL A 48 8.91 0.70 1.36
C VAL A 48 9.18 0.59 -0.13
N VAL A 49 9.57 1.69 -0.77
CA VAL A 49 9.88 1.70 -2.21
C VAL A 49 11.14 0.88 -2.50
N ALA A 50 12.17 0.97 -1.66
CA ALA A 50 13.37 0.15 -1.81
C ALA A 50 13.04 -1.34 -1.72
N ALA A 51 12.25 -1.75 -0.73
CA ALA A 51 11.82 -3.13 -0.58
C ALA A 51 10.96 -3.59 -1.78
N ALA A 52 10.03 -2.76 -2.25
CA ALA A 52 9.19 -3.09 -3.39
C ALA A 52 9.99 -3.37 -4.67
N LEU A 53 11.00 -2.54 -4.95
CA LEU A 53 11.88 -2.70 -6.10
C LEU A 53 12.83 -3.90 -5.95
N GLN A 54 13.38 -4.12 -4.75
CA GLN A 54 14.26 -5.25 -4.48
C GLN A 54 13.55 -6.58 -4.58
N GLU A 55 12.31 -6.62 -4.10
CA GLU A 55 11.45 -7.79 -4.11
C GLU A 55 10.69 -7.92 -5.43
N ASP A 56 10.88 -7.04 -6.41
CA ASP A 56 10.23 -7.08 -7.73
C ASP A 56 8.71 -7.34 -7.63
N VAL A 57 8.02 -6.47 -6.88
CA VAL A 57 6.59 -6.67 -6.55
C VAL A 57 5.68 -6.04 -7.58
N ASP A 58 4.58 -6.70 -7.88
CA ASP A 58 3.56 -6.16 -8.79
C ASP A 58 2.71 -5.07 -8.12
N VAL A 59 2.50 -5.20 -6.80
CA VAL A 59 1.59 -4.33 -6.04
C VAL A 59 2.18 -3.95 -4.69
N ILE A 60 2.06 -2.66 -4.35
CA ILE A 60 2.23 -2.16 -2.98
C ILE A 60 0.85 -1.85 -2.41
N GLY A 61 0.46 -2.56 -1.34
CA GLY A 61 -0.70 -2.23 -0.52
C GLY A 61 -0.29 -1.46 0.73
N VAL A 62 -0.64 -0.17 0.82
CA VAL A 62 -0.34 0.66 1.99
C VAL A 62 -1.56 0.76 2.89
N SER A 63 -1.41 0.47 4.18
CA SER A 63 -2.46 0.70 5.18
C SER A 63 -2.14 1.93 6.05
N ILE A 64 -2.98 2.96 5.99
CA ILE A 64 -2.83 4.23 6.74
C ILE A 64 -4.11 4.55 7.52
N LEU A 65 -4.01 4.61 8.84
CA LEU A 65 -5.06 5.00 9.77
C LEU A 65 -4.68 6.26 10.58
N SER A 66 -3.47 6.79 10.38
CA SER A 66 -2.95 7.97 11.09
C SER A 66 -3.41 9.31 10.50
N GLY A 67 -4.15 9.31 9.38
CA GLY A 67 -4.51 10.53 8.64
C GLY A 67 -3.37 11.16 7.84
N ALA A 68 -2.19 10.52 7.80
CA ALA A 68 -1.02 11.04 7.08
C ALA A 68 -0.99 10.66 5.59
N HIS A 69 -2.08 10.13 5.02
CA HIS A 69 -2.12 9.58 3.65
C HIS A 69 -1.77 10.64 2.60
N MET A 70 -2.26 11.88 2.74
CA MET A 70 -1.96 12.96 1.79
C MET A 70 -0.49 13.44 1.84
N ALA A 71 0.27 13.07 2.86
CA ALA A 71 1.72 13.35 2.92
C ALA A 71 2.54 12.14 2.45
N LEU A 72 2.18 10.94 2.91
CA LEU A 72 2.98 9.74 2.71
C LEU A 72 2.77 9.10 1.34
N VAL A 73 1.54 9.06 0.83
CA VAL A 73 1.23 8.42 -0.46
C VAL A 73 1.86 9.17 -1.63
N PRO A 74 1.76 10.52 -1.72
CA PRO A 74 2.43 11.24 -2.81
C PRO A 74 3.95 11.07 -2.78
N ARG A 75 4.54 10.94 -1.58
CA ARG A 75 5.97 10.66 -1.43
C ARG A 75 6.35 9.29 -2.00
N ILE A 76 5.55 8.26 -1.76
CA ILE A 76 5.77 6.92 -2.33
C ILE A 76 5.67 6.97 -3.86
N LEU A 77 4.62 7.58 -4.41
CA LEU A 77 4.45 7.73 -5.86
C LEU A 77 5.63 8.46 -6.51
N ALA A 78 6.10 9.56 -5.90
CA ALA A 78 7.25 10.30 -6.40
C ALA A 78 8.54 9.46 -6.39
N LEU A 79 8.73 8.65 -5.35
CA LEU A 79 9.90 7.77 -5.22
C LEU A 79 9.87 6.60 -6.20
N LEU A 80 8.69 6.01 -6.46
CA LEU A 80 8.51 4.98 -7.49
C LEU A 80 8.90 5.53 -8.87
N ARG A 81 8.34 6.68 -9.25
CA ARG A 81 8.68 7.38 -10.50
C ARG A 81 10.17 7.69 -10.62
N ALA A 82 10.76 8.19 -9.54
CA ALA A 82 12.18 8.55 -9.53
C ALA A 82 13.12 7.34 -9.64
N ARG A 83 12.64 6.13 -9.35
CA ARG A 83 13.44 4.89 -9.34
C ARG A 83 13.01 3.87 -10.40
N GLY A 84 12.12 4.27 -11.31
CA GLY A 84 11.66 3.43 -12.43
C GLY A 84 10.69 2.31 -12.03
N GLY A 85 9.96 2.44 -10.92
CA GLY A 85 8.92 1.51 -10.49
C GLY A 85 7.51 1.96 -10.88
N ASP A 86 7.35 2.51 -12.08
CA ASP A 86 6.10 3.09 -12.57
C ASP A 86 5.02 2.04 -12.89
N ASP A 87 5.45 0.80 -13.09
CA ASP A 87 4.64 -0.38 -13.35
C ASP A 87 4.06 -1.02 -12.08
N ILE A 88 4.63 -0.69 -10.91
CA ILE A 88 4.15 -1.19 -9.62
C ILE A 88 2.84 -0.48 -9.24
N ALA A 89 1.76 -1.25 -9.12
CA ALA A 89 0.47 -0.72 -8.71
C ALA A 89 0.47 -0.31 -7.22
N LEU A 90 -0.03 0.88 -6.91
CA LEU A 90 -0.15 1.36 -5.53
C LEU A 90 -1.62 1.35 -5.11
N VAL A 91 -1.96 0.55 -4.10
CA VAL A 91 -3.29 0.52 -3.48
C VAL A 91 -3.20 1.06 -2.07
N VAL A 92 -4.13 1.95 -1.70
CA VAL A 92 -4.15 2.58 -0.37
C VAL A 92 -5.41 2.16 0.38
N GLY A 93 -5.26 1.67 1.61
CA GLY A 93 -6.39 1.34 2.47
C GLY A 93 -6.29 1.99 3.85
N GLY A 94 -7.39 2.00 4.58
CA GLY A 94 -7.48 2.54 5.94
C GLY A 94 -8.55 3.62 6.08
N VAL A 95 -8.32 4.61 6.94
CA VAL A 95 -9.28 5.69 7.19
C VAL A 95 -8.93 6.87 6.28
N ILE A 96 -9.58 6.92 5.12
CA ILE A 96 -9.34 7.94 4.08
C ILE A 96 -10.64 8.71 3.87
N PRO A 97 -10.65 10.04 4.09
CA PRO A 97 -11.80 10.88 3.78
C PRO A 97 -12.19 10.81 2.30
N ASP A 98 -13.50 10.85 2.01
CA ASP A 98 -14.02 10.71 0.64
C ASP A 98 -13.51 11.82 -0.29
N GLU A 99 -13.30 13.02 0.26
CA GLU A 99 -12.69 14.16 -0.45
C GLU A 99 -11.23 13.94 -0.88
N ASP A 100 -10.48 13.08 -0.17
CA ASP A 100 -9.09 12.76 -0.48
C ASP A 100 -8.97 11.60 -1.49
N VAL A 101 -10.01 10.75 -1.62
CA VAL A 101 -9.98 9.57 -2.50
C VAL A 101 -9.73 9.96 -3.96
N GLU A 102 -10.49 10.92 -4.46
CA GLU A 102 -10.37 11.39 -5.86
C GLU A 102 -9.03 12.08 -6.10
N ALA A 103 -8.53 12.83 -5.11
CA ALA A 103 -7.20 13.44 -5.19
C ALA A 103 -6.08 12.38 -5.27
N LEU A 104 -6.16 11.32 -4.44
CA LEU A 104 -5.19 10.22 -4.46
C LEU A 104 -5.21 9.46 -5.79
N ARG A 105 -6.39 9.15 -6.32
CA ARG A 105 -6.54 8.50 -7.63
C ARG A 105 -5.97 9.37 -8.76
N ALA A 106 -6.25 10.67 -8.75
CA ALA A 106 -5.70 11.61 -9.72
C ALA A 106 -4.16 11.70 -9.68
N MET A 107 -3.52 11.42 -8.54
CA MET A 107 -2.06 11.36 -8.41
C MET A 107 -1.44 10.07 -8.96
N GLY A 108 -2.24 9.03 -9.20
CA GLY A 108 -1.79 7.74 -9.73
C GLY A 108 -1.89 6.57 -8.76
N VAL A 109 -2.64 6.70 -7.66
CA VAL A 109 -3.04 5.54 -6.86
C VAL A 109 -4.01 4.68 -7.66
N SER A 110 -3.71 3.39 -7.78
CA SER A 110 -4.49 2.43 -8.57
C SER A 110 -5.88 2.19 -7.98
N ASP A 111 -5.98 2.07 -6.66
CA ASP A 111 -7.28 2.03 -5.98
C ASP A 111 -7.19 2.44 -4.50
N VAL A 112 -8.31 2.84 -3.93
CA VAL A 112 -8.46 3.27 -2.55
C VAL A 112 -9.53 2.43 -1.84
N ALA A 113 -9.10 1.57 -0.93
CA ALA A 113 -9.96 0.75 -0.07
C ALA A 113 -10.22 1.47 1.27
N ALA A 114 -11.01 2.54 1.23
CA ALA A 114 -11.41 3.27 2.43
C ALA A 114 -12.31 2.40 3.32
N ALA A 115 -12.10 2.43 4.63
CA ALA A 115 -12.97 1.75 5.59
C ALA A 115 -14.40 2.33 5.48
N LEU A 116 -15.39 1.43 5.34
CA LEU A 116 -16.80 1.78 5.37
C LEU A 116 -17.12 2.54 6.67
N LYS A 117 -17.50 3.81 6.54
CA LYS A 117 -18.22 4.51 7.61
C LYS A 117 -19.59 3.85 7.66
N THR A 118 -19.85 3.02 8.67
CA THR A 118 -21.23 2.67 9.03
C THR A 118 -21.95 3.98 9.32
N ALA A 119 -22.85 4.36 8.40
CA ALA A 119 -23.88 5.35 8.65
C ALA A 119 -24.88 4.80 9.68
#